data_AF-A0AAV0VG48-F1
#
_entry.id   AF-A0AAV0VG48-F1
#
_cell.length_a   1.000
_cell.length_b   1.000
_cell.length_c   1.000
_cell.angle_alpha   90.00
_cell.angle_beta   90.00
_cell.angle_gamma   90.00
#
_symmetry.space_group_name_H-M   'P 1'
#
loop_
_entity.id
_entity.type
_entity.pdbx_description
1 polymer ?
#
loop_
_entity_poly.entity_id
_entity_poly.type
_entity_poly.pdbx_seq_one_letter_code
_entity_poly.pdbx_strand_id
1 'polypeptide(L)'
;MDDRLSGTDHRWFKYFPNAIKAVLTCQSQNIMKTAQDIAYVICYFKPDITSYQQMLVLCWVKTKNMFFYETASMISFVLWLLKYSWWLARFAIEKCNIALNTIDQKPNYIESEVDGPKRCEVKCEVLYDPGLEATFMDVVFIHGLRGDKLKTWKQGVWKQVDQKPEPVVVRNSGLSTMNQFERLSIGNEIKEFTNCWPRDWLPLDCPYVRVITISYSTDPYLWRPIWLSKPVRTTMKDRGLEMISLLRNVHVGQHPITWVGHSKGGLFIKQILVHANENQQTHKIITNTRGILFYSVPHNGSPLANIKLPLFQRSIELQELVNDTQDIQKLQKTFHEMMNVNRQIQVKSFIETKLTLMKLIYLRIVSIQSADPGFGDLYGVPLDHRNICKPKNRNCFLYQELVNMIQSLKQSTVEETV
;
A
#
# COMPACT_ATOMS: atom_id res chain seq x y z
N MET A 1 14.90 11.58 -50.33
CA MET A 1 13.96 10.64 -49.68
C MET A 1 12.92 11.50 -49.01
N ASP A 2 11.67 11.37 -49.42
CA ASP A 2 10.58 12.27 -48.99
C ASP A 2 10.25 12.17 -47.50
N ASP A 3 9.76 13.28 -46.95
CA ASP A 3 9.36 13.42 -45.54
C ASP A 3 8.18 12.50 -45.18
N ARG A 4 8.47 11.34 -44.60
CA ARG A 4 7.47 10.40 -44.07
C ARG A 4 7.04 10.70 -42.62
N LEU A 5 7.12 11.95 -42.17
CA LEU A 5 6.87 12.36 -40.76
C LEU A 5 5.83 13.51 -40.60
N SER A 6 5.16 13.90 -41.67
CA SER A 6 4.18 15.00 -41.68
C SER A 6 2.85 14.69 -40.95
N GLY A 7 2.60 13.44 -40.55
CA GLY A 7 1.35 12.99 -39.93
C GLY A 7 1.40 12.64 -38.43
N THR A 8 2.54 12.82 -37.76
CA THR A 8 2.72 12.44 -36.34
C THR A 8 2.78 13.64 -35.41
N ASP A 9 2.04 13.61 -34.29
CA ASP A 9 2.06 14.66 -33.28
C ASP A 9 3.40 14.67 -32.52
N HIS A 10 4.27 15.63 -32.83
CA HIS A 10 5.64 15.69 -32.30
C HIS A 10 5.73 16.13 -30.82
N ARG A 11 4.61 16.35 -30.11
CA ARG A 11 4.60 16.76 -28.69
C ARG A 11 5.24 15.76 -27.72
N TRP A 12 5.43 14.50 -28.14
CA TRP A 12 6.04 13.43 -27.33
C TRP A 12 7.57 13.57 -27.16
N PHE A 13 8.26 14.19 -28.13
CA PHE A 13 9.72 14.22 -28.16
C PHE A 13 10.38 15.00 -27.01
N LYS A 14 9.66 15.94 -26.37
CA LYS A 14 10.23 16.74 -25.26
C LYS A 14 10.56 15.94 -23.99
N TYR A 15 9.99 14.75 -23.83
CA TYR A 15 10.10 13.97 -22.59
C TYR A 15 11.30 12.99 -22.58
N PHE A 16 11.97 12.78 -23.73
CA PHE A 16 13.01 11.74 -23.86
C PHE A 16 14.35 12.20 -24.48
N PRO A 17 14.87 13.42 -24.18
CA PRO A 17 16.06 13.95 -24.85
C PRO A 17 17.32 13.08 -24.65
N ASN A 18 17.49 12.46 -23.48
CA ASN A 18 18.65 11.63 -23.18
C ASN A 18 18.64 10.29 -23.95
N ALA A 19 17.47 9.68 -24.14
CA ALA A 19 17.33 8.46 -24.93
C ALA A 19 17.62 8.75 -26.42
N ILE A 20 17.10 9.86 -26.94
CA ILE A 20 17.36 10.32 -28.31
C ILE A 20 18.85 10.62 -28.51
N LYS A 21 19.50 11.32 -27.56
CA LYS A 21 20.94 11.63 -27.61
C LYS A 21 21.80 10.36 -27.63
N ALA A 22 21.42 9.33 -26.86
CA ALA A 22 22.10 8.03 -26.89
C ALA A 22 21.95 7.34 -28.26
N VAL A 23 20.75 7.31 -28.84
CA VAL A 23 20.50 6.73 -30.17
C VAL A 23 21.34 7.42 -31.25
N LEU A 24 21.33 8.76 -31.27
CA LEU A 24 22.10 9.56 -32.23
C LEU A 24 23.62 9.35 -32.09
N THR A 25 24.11 9.21 -30.85
CA THR A 25 25.54 8.95 -30.58
C THR A 25 25.95 7.57 -31.12
N CYS A 26 25.14 6.53 -30.91
CA CYS A 26 25.41 5.20 -31.46
C CYS A 26 25.30 5.15 -33.00
N GLN A 27 24.47 5.99 -33.61
CA GLN A 27 24.37 6.11 -35.07
C GLN A 27 25.68 6.64 -35.70
N SER A 28 26.33 7.62 -35.07
CA SER A 28 27.63 8.14 -35.52
C SER A 28 28.78 7.12 -35.44
N GLN A 29 28.61 6.05 -34.65
CA GLN A 29 29.63 5.01 -34.38
C GLN A 29 29.40 3.69 -35.15
N ASN A 30 28.32 3.58 -35.93
CA ASN A 30 28.14 2.56 -37.00
C ASN A 30 28.21 1.06 -36.59
N ILE A 31 27.76 0.70 -35.37
CA ILE A 31 27.98 -0.60 -34.68
C ILE A 31 27.03 -1.75 -35.18
N MET A 32 26.85 -1.84 -36.50
CA MET A 32 25.59 -2.09 -37.23
C MET A 32 24.96 -3.49 -37.58
N LYS A 33 25.50 -4.70 -37.29
CA LYS A 33 25.26 -5.93 -38.14
C LYS A 33 24.11 -7.02 -37.97
N THR A 34 23.80 -7.70 -36.83
CA THR A 34 22.97 -8.98 -36.82
C THR A 34 21.94 -9.23 -35.66
N ALA A 35 20.86 -10.00 -35.93
CA ALA A 35 19.58 -10.12 -35.18
C ALA A 35 19.52 -10.90 -33.82
N GLN A 36 20.62 -11.06 -33.07
CA GLN A 36 20.62 -11.73 -31.74
C GLN A 36 20.57 -10.76 -30.53
N ASP A 37 20.55 -9.44 -30.77
CA ASP A 37 20.84 -8.41 -29.77
C ASP A 37 19.60 -7.59 -29.31
N ILE A 38 18.67 -8.20 -28.57
CA ILE A 38 17.56 -7.50 -27.89
C ILE A 38 17.91 -7.28 -26.41
N ALA A 39 18.11 -6.03 -26.00
CA ALA A 39 18.51 -5.71 -24.62
C ALA A 39 17.35 -5.28 -23.70
N TYR A 40 16.49 -4.35 -24.14
CA TYR A 40 15.40 -3.80 -23.31
C TYR A 40 14.17 -3.41 -24.14
N VAL A 41 13.01 -3.49 -23.48
CA VAL A 41 11.68 -3.12 -23.98
C VAL A 41 11.13 -2.02 -23.06
N ILE A 42 10.94 -0.80 -23.58
CA ILE A 42 10.29 0.28 -22.84
C ILE A 42 8.82 0.35 -23.27
N CYS A 43 7.92 0.00 -22.36
CA CYS A 43 6.48 0.10 -22.58
C CYS A 43 5.93 1.40 -21.96
N TYR A 44 5.30 2.26 -22.76
CA TYR A 44 4.55 3.42 -22.27
C TYR A 44 3.05 3.23 -22.52
N PHE A 45 2.22 3.57 -21.54
CA PHE A 45 0.76 3.56 -21.65
C PHE A 45 0.24 5.00 -21.71
N LYS A 46 -0.52 5.36 -22.74
CA LYS A 46 -1.25 6.64 -22.74
C LYS A 46 -2.34 6.58 -21.67
N PRO A 47 -2.30 7.43 -20.62
CA PRO A 47 -3.41 7.51 -19.68
C PRO A 47 -4.57 8.24 -20.37
N ASP A 48 -5.68 7.54 -20.54
CA ASP A 48 -6.97 8.17 -20.77
C ASP A 48 -7.96 7.63 -19.72
N ILE A 49 -8.95 8.44 -19.35
CA ILE A 49 -9.52 8.45 -17.99
C ILE A 49 -10.26 7.16 -17.59
N THR A 50 -10.55 6.27 -18.54
CA THR A 50 -11.34 5.04 -18.32
C THR A 50 -10.75 3.74 -18.87
N SER A 51 -9.66 3.73 -19.65
CA SER A 51 -9.05 2.46 -20.12
C SER A 51 -7.61 2.55 -20.63
N TYR A 52 -6.83 1.47 -20.42
CA TYR A 52 -5.46 1.30 -20.94
C TYR A 52 -5.48 0.62 -22.33
N GLN A 53 -5.75 1.36 -23.40
CA GLN A 53 -5.91 0.77 -24.74
C GLN A 53 -4.67 0.76 -25.64
N GLN A 54 -3.64 1.57 -25.37
CA GLN A 54 -2.47 1.69 -26.25
C GLN A 54 -1.15 1.57 -25.48
N MET A 55 -0.30 0.64 -25.96
CA MET A 55 1.06 0.41 -25.49
C MET A 55 2.04 0.85 -26.58
N LEU A 56 2.89 1.84 -26.29
CA LEU A 56 4.05 2.17 -27.12
C LEU A 56 5.22 1.31 -26.67
N VAL A 57 5.77 0.51 -27.58
CA VAL A 57 6.97 -0.32 -27.32
C VAL A 57 8.17 0.30 -28.02
N LEU A 58 9.18 0.71 -27.26
CA LEU A 58 10.50 1.05 -27.78
C LEU A 58 11.47 -0.10 -27.47
N CYS A 59 11.85 -0.84 -28.51
CA CYS A 59 12.91 -1.84 -28.46
C CYS A 59 14.21 -1.22 -28.97
N TRP A 60 15.29 -1.31 -28.18
CA TRP A 60 16.64 -1.03 -28.68
C TRP A 60 17.24 -2.31 -29.24
N VAL A 61 17.39 -2.36 -30.56
CA VAL A 61 18.17 -3.40 -31.24
C VAL A 61 19.56 -2.84 -31.52
N LYS A 62 20.59 -3.48 -30.98
CA LYS A 62 21.92 -3.28 -31.55
C LYS A 62 21.85 -3.99 -32.91
N THR A 63 22.07 -3.23 -33.99
CA THR A 63 22.12 -3.64 -35.41
C THR A 63 20.91 -3.35 -36.32
N LYS A 64 21.18 -2.86 -37.55
CA LYS A 64 20.24 -2.25 -38.54
C LYS A 64 19.30 -3.34 -39.12
N ASN A 65 18.00 -3.16 -39.39
CA ASN A 65 17.17 -1.97 -39.68
C ASN A 65 15.68 -2.20 -39.26
N MET A 66 14.88 -1.12 -39.35
CA MET A 66 13.42 -0.99 -39.13
C MET A 66 12.90 -0.99 -37.67
N PHE A 67 12.26 0.14 -37.33
CA PHE A 67 11.37 0.26 -36.19
C PHE A 67 9.97 -0.22 -36.58
N PHE A 68 9.41 -1.19 -35.85
CA PHE A 68 8.00 -1.51 -35.96
C PHE A 68 7.20 -0.58 -35.03
N TYR A 69 6.36 0.28 -35.63
CA TYR A 69 5.35 1.04 -34.91
C TYR A 69 4.00 0.35 -35.08
N GLU A 70 3.56 -0.40 -34.08
CA GLU A 70 2.17 -0.79 -33.94
C GLU A 70 1.64 -0.38 -32.57
N THR A 71 0.49 0.28 -32.55
CA THR A 71 -0.37 0.37 -31.37
C THR A 71 -1.02 -1.00 -31.14
N ALA A 72 -0.22 -1.97 -30.71
CA ALA A 72 -0.69 -3.32 -30.44
C ALA A 72 -1.58 -3.32 -29.19
N SER A 73 -2.72 -4.02 -29.27
CA SER A 73 -3.43 -4.42 -28.05
C SER A 73 -2.51 -5.32 -27.21
N MET A 74 -2.61 -5.24 -25.88
CA MET A 74 -1.87 -6.14 -24.98
C MET A 74 -2.07 -7.63 -25.32
N ILE A 75 -3.25 -7.98 -25.84
CA ILE A 75 -3.61 -9.34 -26.25
C ILE A 75 -2.78 -9.74 -27.49
N SER A 76 -2.69 -8.87 -28.50
CA SER A 76 -1.95 -9.12 -29.75
C SER A 76 -0.45 -9.33 -29.49
N PHE A 77 0.16 -8.50 -28.65
CA PHE A 77 1.60 -8.61 -28.32
C PHE A 77 1.93 -9.90 -27.56
N VAL A 78 1.07 -10.30 -26.60
CA VAL A 78 1.27 -11.53 -25.84
C VAL A 78 1.03 -12.77 -26.71
N LEU A 79 0.03 -12.75 -27.62
CA LEU A 79 -0.17 -13.82 -28.60
C LEU A 79 1.01 -13.94 -29.58
N TRP A 80 1.61 -12.83 -29.99
CA TRP A 80 2.81 -12.83 -30.84
C TRP A 80 4.02 -13.46 -30.13
N LEU A 81 4.28 -13.08 -28.86
CA LEU A 81 5.31 -13.70 -28.02
C LEU A 81 5.11 -15.22 -27.87
N LEU A 82 3.87 -15.65 -27.60
CA LEU A 82 3.50 -17.05 -27.46
C LEU A 82 3.64 -17.86 -28.76
N LYS A 83 3.34 -17.23 -29.91
CA LYS A 83 3.38 -17.88 -31.23
C LYS A 83 4.79 -18.05 -31.77
N TYR A 84 5.72 -17.15 -31.47
CA TYR A 84 7.04 -17.11 -32.12
C TYR A 84 8.25 -17.38 -31.23
N SER A 85 8.15 -17.35 -29.89
CA SER A 85 9.27 -17.78 -29.04
C SER A 85 8.85 -18.20 -27.63
N TRP A 86 8.55 -19.49 -27.47
CA TRP A 86 8.37 -20.12 -26.15
C TRP A 86 9.59 -19.92 -25.22
N TRP A 87 10.79 -19.85 -25.78
CA TRP A 87 12.01 -19.59 -25.01
C TRP A 87 12.11 -18.13 -24.55
N LEU A 88 11.85 -17.14 -25.40
CA LEU A 88 11.82 -15.73 -24.96
C LEU A 88 10.63 -15.45 -24.04
N ALA A 89 9.48 -16.11 -24.20
CA ALA A 89 8.38 -16.01 -23.24
C ALA A 89 8.79 -16.55 -21.86
N ARG A 90 9.40 -17.75 -21.78
CA ARG A 90 9.97 -18.28 -20.54
C ARG A 90 11.05 -17.36 -19.98
N PHE A 91 12.07 -17.01 -20.78
CA PHE A 91 13.20 -16.17 -20.37
C PHE A 91 12.76 -14.78 -19.92
N ALA A 92 11.84 -14.13 -20.63
CA ALA A 92 11.32 -12.83 -20.23
C ALA A 92 10.53 -12.92 -18.92
N ILE A 93 9.73 -13.97 -18.71
CA ILE A 93 8.93 -14.10 -17.48
C ILE A 93 9.80 -14.59 -16.30
N GLU A 94 10.80 -15.43 -16.55
CA GLU A 94 11.78 -15.92 -15.58
C GLU A 94 12.78 -14.83 -15.19
N LYS A 95 13.38 -14.10 -16.14
CA LYS A 95 14.24 -12.94 -15.86
C LYS A 95 13.47 -11.71 -15.40
N CYS A 96 12.21 -11.51 -15.81
CA CYS A 96 11.35 -10.58 -15.08
C CYS A 96 11.19 -11.06 -13.65
N ASN A 97 10.72 -12.27 -13.37
CA ASN A 97 10.55 -12.73 -11.98
C ASN A 97 11.83 -12.67 -11.14
N ILE A 98 12.99 -12.99 -11.71
CA ILE A 98 14.31 -12.83 -11.07
C ILE A 98 14.58 -11.34 -10.84
N ALA A 99 14.62 -10.47 -11.86
CA ALA A 99 14.86 -9.04 -11.65
C ALA A 99 13.83 -8.39 -10.70
N LEU A 100 12.58 -8.85 -10.73
CA LEU A 100 11.47 -8.36 -9.92
C LEU A 100 11.46 -8.85 -8.47
N ASN A 101 12.30 -9.83 -8.12
CA ASN A 101 12.48 -10.37 -6.77
C ASN A 101 13.89 -10.05 -6.23
N THR A 102 14.93 -10.18 -7.07
CA THR A 102 16.34 -9.93 -6.73
C THR A 102 16.65 -8.43 -6.58
N ILE A 103 15.90 -7.51 -7.21
CA ILE A 103 16.12 -6.06 -7.00
C ILE A 103 15.54 -5.55 -5.66
N ASP A 104 14.62 -6.30 -5.03
CA ASP A 104 14.17 -6.04 -3.64
C ASP A 104 15.15 -6.63 -2.58
N GLN A 105 16.24 -7.29 -3.00
CA GLN A 105 17.30 -7.80 -2.12
C GLN A 105 18.68 -7.23 -2.53
N LYS A 106 19.21 -6.28 -1.76
CA LYS A 106 20.66 -6.05 -1.71
C LYS A 106 21.27 -6.90 -0.57
N PRO A 107 22.48 -7.46 -0.78
CA PRO A 107 22.96 -8.55 0.06
C PRO A 107 23.51 -8.04 1.39
N ASN A 108 23.08 -8.67 2.47
CA ASN A 108 23.87 -9.00 3.66
C ASN A 108 22.98 -9.79 4.64
N TYR A 109 22.63 -11.02 4.27
CA TYR A 109 22.37 -12.07 5.24
C TYR A 109 22.72 -13.44 4.66
N ILE A 110 23.18 -14.33 5.52
CA ILE A 110 23.78 -15.63 5.18
C ILE A 110 22.69 -16.61 4.70
N GLU A 111 23.12 -17.59 3.91
CA GLU A 111 22.30 -18.61 3.25
C GLU A 111 21.28 -19.31 4.18
N SER A 112 20.01 -19.28 3.78
CA SER A 112 19.10 -20.43 3.92
C SER A 112 17.85 -20.24 3.06
N GLU A 113 17.28 -21.36 2.58
CA GLU A 113 15.96 -21.48 1.95
C GLU A 113 15.80 -21.02 0.49
N VAL A 114 16.39 -21.81 -0.41
CA VAL A 114 15.70 -22.17 -1.66
C VAL A 114 14.51 -23.07 -1.30
N ASP A 115 13.41 -22.44 -0.89
CA ASP A 115 12.15 -23.13 -0.60
C ASP A 115 10.96 -22.16 -0.77
N GLY A 116 9.75 -22.70 -0.96
CA GLY A 116 8.54 -21.86 -1.04
C GLY A 116 8.23 -21.14 0.29
N PRO A 117 7.40 -20.08 0.31
CA PRO A 117 7.06 -19.38 1.55
C PRO A 117 6.41 -20.34 2.57
N LYS A 118 7.16 -20.69 3.63
CA LYS A 118 6.90 -21.89 4.46
C LYS A 118 5.66 -21.88 5.35
N ARG A 119 4.96 -20.75 5.53
CA ARG A 119 3.63 -20.76 6.15
C ARG A 119 2.75 -19.55 5.77
N CYS A 120 1.44 -19.80 5.70
CA CYS A 120 0.47 -18.76 5.94
C CYS A 120 0.49 -18.47 7.45
N GLU A 121 0.82 -17.24 7.84
CA GLU A 121 1.17 -16.91 9.22
C GLU A 121 0.70 -15.49 9.56
N VAL A 122 0.09 -15.34 10.73
CA VAL A 122 -0.15 -14.06 11.40
C VAL A 122 0.67 -14.01 12.70
N LYS A 123 1.23 -12.84 13.02
CA LYS A 123 1.93 -12.55 14.28
C LYS A 123 1.31 -11.33 14.94
N CYS A 124 1.18 -11.38 16.26
CA CYS A 124 0.88 -10.23 17.09
C CYS A 124 2.09 -9.98 17.99
N GLU A 125 2.61 -8.76 18.00
CA GLU A 125 3.79 -8.38 18.76
C GLU A 125 3.54 -7.07 19.49
N VAL A 126 3.81 -7.04 20.80
CA VAL A 126 3.82 -5.80 21.59
C VAL A 126 5.16 -5.11 21.35
N LEU A 127 5.13 -3.92 20.75
CA LEU A 127 6.32 -3.13 20.43
C LEU A 127 6.77 -2.26 21.60
N TYR A 128 5.82 -1.78 22.40
CA TYR A 128 6.04 -1.03 23.63
C TYR A 128 4.88 -1.29 24.58
N ASP A 129 5.17 -1.49 25.86
CA ASP A 129 4.20 -1.70 26.92
C ASP A 129 4.58 -0.81 28.12
N PRO A 130 3.73 0.14 28.55
CA PRO A 130 4.00 0.94 29.75
C PRO A 130 3.71 0.16 31.05
N GLY A 131 3.17 -1.06 30.96
CA GLY A 131 2.68 -1.86 32.09
C GLY A 131 1.17 -1.80 32.21
N LEU A 132 0.56 -2.84 32.80
CA LEU A 132 -0.90 -3.00 32.89
C LEU A 132 -1.56 -1.80 33.60
N GLU A 133 -1.10 -1.46 34.81
CA GLU A 133 -1.63 -0.33 35.61
C GLU A 133 -1.44 1.05 34.95
N ALA A 134 -0.50 1.17 34.01
CA ALA A 134 -0.18 2.43 33.33
C ALA A 134 -0.77 2.52 31.91
N THR A 135 -1.36 1.44 31.38
CA THR A 135 -1.91 1.40 30.02
C THR A 135 -3.32 2.01 30.02
N PHE A 136 -3.48 3.20 29.43
CA PHE A 136 -4.82 3.77 29.22
C PHE A 136 -5.46 3.35 27.88
N MET A 137 -4.65 2.91 26.91
CA MET A 137 -5.12 2.61 25.56
C MET A 137 -4.17 1.66 24.81
N ASP A 138 -4.74 0.73 24.07
CA ASP A 138 -4.05 -0.10 23.09
C ASP A 138 -4.06 0.60 21.72
N VAL A 139 -2.89 0.77 21.09
CA VAL A 139 -2.77 1.28 19.72
C VAL A 139 -2.27 0.17 18.80
N VAL A 140 -3.16 -0.35 17.96
CA VAL A 140 -2.96 -1.58 17.19
C VAL A 140 -2.71 -1.28 15.70
N PHE A 141 -1.51 -1.60 15.24
CA PHE A 141 -1.01 -1.33 13.89
C PHE A 141 -1.08 -2.56 12.97
N ILE A 142 -1.78 -2.46 11.82
CA ILE A 142 -1.86 -3.53 10.81
C ILE A 142 -1.35 -3.04 9.45
N HIS A 143 -0.32 -3.70 8.92
CA HIS A 143 0.37 -3.27 7.70
C HIS A 143 -0.35 -3.65 6.40
N GLY A 144 0.09 -3.08 5.26
CA GLY A 144 -0.42 -3.39 3.92
C GLY A 144 0.18 -4.64 3.26
N LEU A 145 -0.20 -4.92 2.01
CA LEU A 145 0.36 -6.04 1.24
C LEU A 145 1.88 -5.91 1.05
N ARG A 146 2.61 -7.03 1.21
CA ARG A 146 4.09 -7.09 1.21
C ARG A 146 4.77 -6.17 2.25
N GLY A 147 4.00 -5.62 3.19
CA GLY A 147 4.52 -4.90 4.34
C GLY A 147 5.03 -5.84 5.42
N ASP A 148 5.62 -5.22 6.44
CA ASP A 148 5.86 -5.78 7.77
C ASP A 148 6.01 -4.59 8.73
N LYS A 149 6.16 -4.86 10.04
CA LYS A 149 6.27 -3.85 11.09
C LYS A 149 7.39 -2.82 10.89
N LEU A 150 8.44 -3.13 10.13
CA LEU A 150 9.57 -2.23 9.83
C LEU A 150 9.46 -1.61 8.43
N LYS A 151 9.06 -2.40 7.41
CA LYS A 151 8.92 -1.89 6.04
C LYS A 151 7.78 -0.90 5.88
N THR A 152 6.68 -1.08 6.63
CA THR A 152 5.52 -0.19 6.57
C THR A 152 5.70 1.00 7.51
N TRP A 153 6.08 0.77 8.77
CA TRP A 153 6.09 1.80 9.81
C TRP A 153 7.47 2.43 10.12
N LYS A 154 8.39 2.47 9.15
CA LYS A 154 9.64 3.26 9.26
C LYS A 154 9.42 4.75 8.96
N GLN A 155 10.35 5.59 9.38
CA GLN A 155 10.36 7.02 9.05
C GLN A 155 10.43 7.27 7.54
N GLY A 156 9.73 8.32 7.10
CA GLY A 156 9.74 8.80 5.72
C GLY A 156 10.99 9.60 5.37
N VAL A 157 11.61 9.30 4.24
CA VAL A 157 12.78 10.04 3.70
C VAL A 157 12.39 11.02 2.58
N TRP A 158 11.12 11.41 2.51
CA TRP A 158 10.56 12.28 1.49
C TRP A 158 10.64 13.78 1.89
N LYS A 159 10.59 14.68 0.90
CA LYS A 159 10.60 16.14 1.14
C LYS A 159 9.30 16.56 1.83
N GLN A 160 9.41 17.26 2.96
CA GLN A 160 8.27 17.60 3.82
C GLN A 160 7.18 18.33 3.03
N VAL A 161 5.92 18.07 3.38
CA VAL A 161 4.80 18.88 2.91
C VAL A 161 4.69 20.01 3.91
N ASP A 162 5.15 21.20 3.55
CA ASP A 162 5.25 22.34 4.46
C ASP A 162 3.88 22.98 4.74
N GLN A 163 2.87 22.67 3.92
CA GLN A 163 1.47 23.04 4.11
C GLN A 163 0.68 21.86 4.68
N LYS A 164 -0.21 22.11 5.66
CA LYS A 164 -1.18 21.10 6.12
C LYS A 164 -2.06 20.73 4.91
N PRO A 165 -2.22 19.43 4.56
CA PRO A 165 -3.11 19.06 3.47
C PRO A 165 -4.55 19.41 3.84
N GLU A 166 -5.27 20.09 2.95
CA GLU A 166 -6.67 20.40 3.19
C GLU A 166 -7.52 19.11 3.24
N PRO A 167 -8.54 19.06 4.12
CA PRO A 167 -9.48 17.96 4.13
C PRO A 167 -10.25 17.92 2.80
N VAL A 168 -10.24 16.76 2.15
CA VAL A 168 -10.97 16.50 0.90
C VAL A 168 -12.46 16.33 1.19
N VAL A 169 -12.81 15.77 2.34
CA VAL A 169 -14.17 15.76 2.89
C VAL A 169 -14.09 15.88 4.41
N VAL A 170 -14.83 16.83 4.99
CA VAL A 170 -15.17 16.83 6.41
C VAL A 170 -16.64 16.44 6.53
N ARG A 171 -16.93 15.34 7.22
CA ARG A 171 -18.31 14.95 7.58
C ARG A 171 -18.45 15.19 9.07
N ASN A 172 -19.34 16.10 9.48
CA ASN A 172 -19.56 16.43 10.89
C ASN A 172 -19.89 15.16 11.69
N SER A 173 -18.89 14.65 12.42
CA SER A 173 -18.94 13.42 13.20
C SER A 173 -19.39 13.65 14.66
N GLY A 174 -19.87 14.85 14.98
CA GLY A 174 -20.44 15.19 16.28
C GLY A 174 -19.44 15.65 17.34
N LEU A 175 -18.13 15.53 17.11
CA LEU A 175 -17.09 16.15 17.94
C LEU A 175 -16.08 16.91 17.09
N SER A 176 -16.25 18.23 17.01
CA SER A 176 -15.19 19.15 16.59
C SER A 176 -15.29 20.51 17.27
N THR A 177 -14.42 20.76 18.24
CA THR A 177 -13.84 22.09 18.46
C THR A 177 -12.55 21.98 19.27
N MET A 178 -11.57 22.81 18.91
CA MET A 178 -10.35 23.12 19.68
C MET A 178 -9.29 22.00 19.84
N ASN A 179 -7.99 22.28 19.97
CA ASN A 179 -7.27 23.57 20.01
C ASN A 179 -6.00 23.55 19.14
N GLN A 180 -5.55 24.73 18.70
CA GLN A 180 -4.16 24.91 18.28
C GLN A 180 -3.26 24.78 19.53
N PHE A 181 -2.35 23.81 19.52
CA PHE A 181 -1.29 23.73 20.52
C PHE A 181 0.06 23.98 19.84
N GLU A 182 0.66 25.14 20.12
CA GLU A 182 2.11 25.29 20.02
C GLU A 182 2.76 24.35 21.03
N ARG A 183 3.74 23.54 20.59
CA ARG A 183 4.55 22.70 21.50
C ARG A 183 5.96 23.23 21.60
N LEU A 184 6.35 23.52 22.83
CA LEU A 184 7.71 23.89 23.22
C LEU A 184 8.72 22.82 22.78
N SER A 185 9.80 23.27 22.14
CA SER A 185 10.94 22.45 21.76
C SER A 185 11.79 22.09 22.98
N ILE A 186 11.47 20.96 23.63
CA ILE A 186 12.35 20.39 24.65
C ILE A 186 13.47 19.61 23.95
N GLY A 187 14.69 20.12 24.08
CA GLY A 187 15.89 19.49 23.55
C GLY A 187 16.27 18.24 24.36
N ASN A 188 16.46 17.13 23.66
CA ASN A 188 17.32 16.01 23.99
C ASN A 188 17.62 15.31 22.65
N GLU A 189 18.85 14.81 22.46
CA GLU A 189 19.36 14.39 21.14
C GLU A 189 18.43 13.37 20.44
N ILE A 190 17.71 13.86 19.42
CA ILE A 190 16.79 13.05 18.64
C ILE A 190 17.61 12.15 17.73
N LYS A 191 17.51 10.82 17.89
CA LYS A 191 18.05 9.86 16.92
C LYS A 191 17.64 10.26 15.51
N GLU A 192 18.61 10.52 14.63
CA GLU A 192 18.39 11.10 13.30
C GLU A 192 17.37 10.33 12.44
N PHE A 193 17.26 9.01 12.66
CA PHE A 193 16.35 8.14 11.94
C PHE A 193 15.74 7.03 12.81
N THR A 194 14.43 6.75 12.64
CA THR A 194 13.75 5.56 13.20
C THR A 194 13.36 4.52 12.13
N ASN A 195 13.65 3.26 12.46
CA ASN A 195 13.21 2.09 11.71
C ASN A 195 11.77 1.64 12.05
N CYS A 196 11.17 2.14 13.13
CA CYS A 196 9.81 1.81 13.56
C CYS A 196 9.21 2.98 14.37
N TRP A 197 8.62 3.96 13.69
CA TRP A 197 8.08 5.16 14.32
C TRP A 197 6.97 4.90 15.38
N PRO A 198 6.11 3.85 15.27
CA PRO A 198 5.13 3.56 16.31
C PRO A 198 5.79 3.20 17.64
N ARG A 199 6.90 2.46 17.60
CA ARG A 199 7.66 2.08 18.79
C ARG A 199 8.53 3.23 19.30
N ASP A 200 9.21 3.92 18.40
CA ASP A 200 10.30 4.83 18.78
C ASP A 200 9.80 6.27 19.05
N TRP A 201 8.62 6.66 18.58
CA TRP A 201 8.05 8.01 18.80
C TRP A 201 6.77 8.02 19.64
N LEU A 202 5.82 7.09 19.41
CA LEU A 202 4.52 7.16 20.09
C LEU A 202 4.61 7.12 21.63
N PRO A 203 5.52 6.34 22.26
CA PRO A 203 5.75 6.41 23.70
C PRO A 203 6.33 7.74 24.21
N LEU A 204 6.90 8.58 23.35
CA LEU A 204 7.43 9.90 23.74
C LEU A 204 6.35 10.97 23.77
N ASP A 205 5.36 10.90 22.87
CA ASP A 205 4.25 11.86 22.78
C ASP A 205 2.97 11.40 23.50
N CYS A 206 2.84 10.08 23.74
CA CYS A 206 1.71 9.43 24.40
C CYS A 206 2.22 8.30 25.34
N PRO A 207 2.92 8.59 26.44
CA PRO A 207 3.68 7.59 27.23
C PRO A 207 2.85 6.46 27.86
N TYR A 208 1.53 6.63 27.96
CA TYR A 208 0.61 5.67 28.59
C TYR A 208 -0.12 4.76 27.57
N VAL A 209 0.27 4.78 26.29
CA VAL A 209 -0.27 3.82 25.30
C VAL A 209 0.57 2.56 25.21
N ARG A 210 -0.09 1.41 25.07
CA ARG A 210 0.54 0.15 24.68
C ARG A 210 0.52 0.03 23.16
N VAL A 211 1.69 -0.16 22.54
CA VAL A 211 1.84 -0.18 21.08
C VAL A 211 1.94 -1.62 20.61
N ILE A 212 1.01 -2.05 19.77
CA ILE A 212 0.90 -3.43 19.30
C ILE A 212 0.93 -3.44 17.77
N THR A 213 1.62 -4.41 17.17
CA THR A 213 1.55 -4.64 15.72
C THR A 213 1.05 -6.03 15.40
N ILE A 214 0.17 -6.11 14.40
CA ILE A 214 -0.17 -7.34 13.72
C ILE A 214 0.60 -7.37 12.39
N SER A 215 1.35 -8.45 12.18
CA SER A 215 1.97 -8.76 10.90
C SER A 215 1.35 -10.01 10.28
N TYR A 216 1.26 -10.06 8.94
CA TYR A 216 0.72 -11.23 8.23
C TYR A 216 1.50 -11.49 6.94
N SER A 217 1.75 -12.77 6.62
CA SER A 217 2.42 -13.11 5.36
C SER A 217 1.54 -12.80 4.15
N THR A 218 2.14 -12.52 2.99
CA THR A 218 1.43 -12.34 1.71
C THR A 218 2.07 -13.18 0.63
N ASP A 219 1.32 -13.63 -0.39
CA ASP A 219 1.95 -14.27 -1.55
C ASP A 219 3.01 -13.31 -2.16
N PRO A 220 4.29 -13.71 -2.29
CA PRO A 220 5.30 -12.88 -2.93
C PRO A 220 4.94 -12.54 -4.39
N TYR A 221 4.05 -13.28 -5.05
CA TYR A 221 3.57 -13.01 -6.40
C TYR A 221 2.10 -12.56 -6.38
N LEU A 222 1.87 -11.24 -6.49
CA LEU A 222 0.50 -10.70 -6.63
C LEU A 222 -0.20 -11.22 -7.90
N TRP A 223 0.58 -11.39 -8.98
CA TRP A 223 0.26 -12.18 -10.17
C TRP A 223 1.31 -13.30 -10.27
N ARG A 224 0.88 -14.54 -10.04
CA ARG A 224 1.69 -15.75 -10.07
C ARG A 224 1.57 -16.41 -11.45
N PRO A 225 2.68 -16.69 -12.17
CA PRO A 225 2.64 -17.48 -13.40
C PRO A 225 1.95 -18.83 -13.18
N ILE A 226 1.11 -19.27 -14.11
CA ILE A 226 0.28 -20.48 -13.96
C ILE A 226 1.09 -21.78 -13.78
N TRP A 227 2.37 -21.80 -14.16
CA TRP A 227 3.27 -22.95 -13.99
C TRP A 227 4.04 -22.96 -12.66
N LEU A 228 3.85 -21.94 -11.81
CA LEU A 228 4.39 -21.97 -10.44
C LEU A 228 3.34 -22.46 -9.46
N SER A 229 3.69 -23.48 -8.67
CA SER A 229 2.84 -24.03 -7.61
C SER A 229 2.25 -22.93 -6.73
N LYS A 230 0.94 -23.00 -6.46
CA LYS A 230 0.24 -22.04 -5.60
C LYS A 230 0.41 -22.45 -4.13
N PRO A 231 0.91 -21.59 -3.23
CA PRO A 231 0.94 -21.89 -1.81
C PRO A 231 -0.48 -22.00 -1.24
N VAL A 232 -0.68 -22.88 -0.27
CA VAL A 232 -1.92 -22.92 0.52
C VAL A 232 -1.97 -21.68 1.42
N ARG A 233 -3.06 -20.91 1.32
CA ARG A 233 -3.22 -19.64 2.03
C ARG A 233 -4.68 -19.47 2.46
N THR A 234 -4.88 -19.02 3.68
CA THR A 234 -6.20 -18.74 4.28
C THR A 234 -6.73 -17.38 3.83
N THR A 235 -8.06 -17.22 3.89
CA THR A 235 -8.77 -16.01 3.49
C THR A 235 -8.60 -14.87 4.49
N MET A 236 -8.98 -13.65 4.10
CA MET A 236 -9.09 -12.49 4.98
C MET A 236 -10.05 -12.74 6.16
N LYS A 237 -11.13 -13.52 5.97
CA LYS A 237 -12.07 -13.87 7.04
C LYS A 237 -11.42 -14.79 8.08
N ASP A 238 -10.75 -15.85 7.62
CA ASP A 238 -10.07 -16.81 8.51
C ASP A 238 -8.96 -16.10 9.31
N ARG A 239 -8.15 -15.28 8.64
CA ARG A 239 -7.07 -14.53 9.30
C ARG A 239 -7.60 -13.43 10.20
N GLY A 240 -8.78 -12.87 9.95
CA GLY A 240 -9.44 -11.97 10.90
C GLY A 240 -9.72 -12.67 12.24
N LEU A 241 -10.12 -13.94 12.23
CA LEU A 241 -10.32 -14.74 13.44
C LEU A 241 -8.97 -15.11 14.11
N GLU A 242 -7.95 -15.45 13.31
CA GLU A 242 -6.58 -15.67 13.80
C GLU A 242 -6.02 -14.41 14.50
N MET A 243 -6.20 -13.24 13.91
CA MET A 243 -5.84 -11.94 14.49
C MET A 243 -6.57 -11.66 15.80
N ILE A 244 -7.88 -11.90 15.88
CA ILE A 244 -8.67 -11.76 17.12
C ILE A 244 -8.13 -12.69 18.22
N SER A 245 -7.82 -13.95 17.89
CA SER A 245 -7.25 -14.91 18.83
C SER A 245 -5.92 -14.41 19.40
N LEU A 246 -5.01 -13.98 18.53
CA LEU A 246 -3.70 -13.44 18.93
C LEU A 246 -3.81 -12.15 19.76
N LEU A 247 -4.75 -11.26 19.43
CA LEU A 247 -5.03 -10.04 20.19
C LEU A 247 -5.56 -10.35 21.61
N ARG A 248 -6.45 -11.34 21.75
CA ARG A 248 -6.94 -11.80 23.04
C ARG A 248 -5.84 -12.39 23.91
N ASN A 249 -4.89 -13.11 23.32
CA ASN A 249 -3.74 -13.68 24.03
C ASN A 249 -2.81 -12.60 24.64
N VAL A 250 -2.81 -11.38 24.09
CA VAL A 250 -2.13 -10.21 24.66
C VAL A 250 -3.08 -9.25 25.39
N HIS A 251 -4.27 -9.74 25.77
CA HIS A 251 -5.28 -9.02 26.57
C HIS A 251 -5.87 -7.75 25.93
N VAL A 252 -5.83 -7.62 24.60
CA VAL A 252 -6.48 -6.51 23.89
C VAL A 252 -8.00 -6.59 24.05
N GLY A 253 -8.63 -5.43 24.27
CA GLY A 253 -10.04 -5.34 24.64
C GLY A 253 -10.28 -5.25 26.15
N GLN A 254 -9.22 -5.10 26.97
CA GLN A 254 -9.35 -4.63 28.36
C GLN A 254 -9.32 -3.09 28.46
N HIS A 255 -8.52 -2.45 27.62
CA HIS A 255 -8.42 -0.99 27.51
C HIS A 255 -9.12 -0.46 26.25
N PRO A 256 -9.44 0.85 26.17
CA PRO A 256 -9.73 1.54 24.92
C PRO A 256 -8.75 1.19 23.79
N ILE A 257 -9.23 1.10 22.55
CA ILE A 257 -8.45 0.69 21.38
C ILE A 257 -8.48 1.79 20.31
N THR A 258 -7.31 2.17 19.82
CA THR A 258 -7.13 2.93 18.58
C THR A 258 -6.47 2.05 17.52
N TRP A 259 -7.08 1.91 16.35
CA TRP A 259 -6.55 1.10 15.25
C TRP A 259 -5.83 1.94 14.22
N VAL A 260 -4.72 1.43 13.68
CA VAL A 260 -3.96 2.09 12.60
C VAL A 260 -3.72 1.12 11.45
N GLY A 261 -4.38 1.33 10.32
CA GLY A 261 -4.37 0.41 9.19
C GLY A 261 -3.79 1.03 7.93
N HIS A 262 -2.77 0.41 7.34
CA HIS A 262 -2.27 0.79 6.01
C HIS A 262 -2.77 -0.17 4.94
N SER A 263 -3.31 0.36 3.85
CA SER A 263 -3.71 -0.43 2.67
C SER A 263 -4.64 -1.58 3.09
N LYS A 264 -4.36 -2.82 2.67
CA LYS A 264 -5.13 -4.00 3.10
C LYS A 264 -5.20 -4.21 4.62
N GLY A 265 -4.24 -3.71 5.41
CA GLY A 265 -4.32 -3.74 6.87
C GLY A 265 -5.56 -3.02 7.42
N GLY A 266 -6.05 -1.99 6.72
CA GLY A 266 -7.32 -1.35 7.06
C GLY A 266 -8.55 -2.22 6.80
N LEU A 267 -8.51 -3.13 5.82
CA LEU A 267 -9.57 -4.12 5.60
C LEU A 267 -9.54 -5.22 6.66
N PHE A 268 -8.36 -5.59 7.15
CA PHE A 268 -8.23 -6.47 8.32
C PHE A 268 -8.84 -5.85 9.58
N ILE A 269 -8.65 -4.55 9.85
CA ILE A 269 -9.36 -3.86 10.94
C ILE A 269 -10.87 -3.99 10.79
N LYS A 270 -11.42 -3.74 9.59
CA LYS A 270 -12.87 -3.92 9.35
C LYS A 270 -13.33 -5.35 9.61
N GLN A 271 -12.58 -6.33 9.12
CA GLN A 271 -12.93 -7.74 9.27
C GLN A 271 -12.86 -8.21 10.73
N ILE A 272 -11.86 -7.73 11.49
CA ILE A 272 -11.74 -7.95 12.93
C ILE A 272 -12.94 -7.36 13.67
N LEU A 273 -13.31 -6.11 13.38
CA LEU A 273 -14.40 -5.44 14.09
C LEU A 273 -15.78 -6.04 13.76
N VAL A 274 -16.03 -6.44 12.51
CA VAL A 274 -17.26 -7.16 12.13
C VAL A 274 -17.34 -8.52 12.84
N HIS A 275 -16.28 -9.34 12.79
CA HIS A 275 -16.21 -10.61 13.52
C HIS A 275 -16.34 -10.45 15.04
N ALA A 276 -15.82 -9.35 15.60
CA ALA A 276 -15.94 -9.03 17.02
C ALA A 276 -17.37 -8.62 17.41
N ASN A 277 -18.06 -7.89 16.52
CA ASN A 277 -19.45 -7.52 16.75
C ASN A 277 -20.40 -8.72 16.71
N GLU A 278 -20.12 -9.71 15.85
CA GLU A 278 -20.92 -10.93 15.69
C GLU A 278 -20.75 -11.98 16.83
N ASN A 279 -19.77 -11.83 17.73
CA ASN A 279 -19.46 -12.83 18.76
C ASN A 279 -19.29 -12.22 20.17
N GLN A 280 -20.16 -12.63 21.10
CA GLN A 280 -20.19 -12.12 22.48
C GLN A 280 -18.85 -12.27 23.24
N GLN A 281 -18.06 -13.31 22.96
CA GLN A 281 -16.76 -13.52 23.61
C GLN A 281 -15.68 -12.52 23.17
N THR A 282 -15.86 -11.90 22.01
CA THR A 282 -14.89 -11.00 21.36
C THR A 282 -15.43 -9.58 21.24
N HIS A 283 -16.70 -9.36 21.61
CA HIS A 283 -17.42 -8.08 21.59
C HIS A 283 -16.74 -6.93 22.37
N LYS A 284 -15.90 -7.26 23.36
CA LYS A 284 -15.04 -6.29 24.04
C LYS A 284 -14.11 -5.52 23.08
N ILE A 285 -13.74 -6.12 21.95
CA ILE A 285 -12.89 -5.48 20.94
C ILE A 285 -13.63 -4.33 20.24
N ILE A 286 -14.90 -4.51 19.85
CA ILE A 286 -15.68 -3.42 19.23
C ILE A 286 -16.12 -2.38 20.26
N THR A 287 -16.62 -2.79 21.44
CA THR A 287 -17.10 -1.87 22.48
C THR A 287 -16.00 -0.98 23.06
N ASN A 288 -14.76 -1.48 23.17
CA ASN A 288 -13.61 -0.66 23.57
C ASN A 288 -12.91 0.03 22.39
N THR A 289 -13.32 -0.18 21.14
CA THR A 289 -12.78 0.63 20.03
C THR A 289 -13.27 2.07 20.17
N ARG A 290 -12.34 3.03 20.17
CA ARG A 290 -12.62 4.46 20.28
C ARG A 290 -12.04 5.27 19.11
N GLY A 291 -10.96 4.78 18.46
CA GLY A 291 -10.32 5.46 17.32
C GLY A 291 -9.95 4.52 16.16
N ILE A 292 -10.04 5.00 14.92
CA ILE A 292 -9.57 4.28 13.72
C ILE A 292 -8.88 5.28 12.76
N LEU A 293 -7.65 4.98 12.39
CA LEU A 293 -6.82 5.78 11.50
C LEU A 293 -6.41 4.95 10.27
N PHE A 294 -6.91 5.34 9.10
CA PHE A 294 -6.68 4.64 7.84
C PHE A 294 -5.67 5.38 6.94
N TYR A 295 -4.63 4.67 6.49
CA TYR A 295 -3.69 5.13 5.47
C TYR A 295 -3.95 4.39 4.15
N SER A 296 -4.49 5.08 3.14
CA SER A 296 -4.68 4.57 1.77
C SER A 296 -5.36 3.21 1.69
N VAL A 297 -6.48 3.03 2.40
CA VAL A 297 -7.17 1.74 2.50
C VAL A 297 -8.17 1.60 1.34
N PRO A 298 -8.11 0.54 0.51
CA PRO A 298 -9.03 0.33 -0.61
C PRO A 298 -10.38 -0.20 -0.11
N HIS A 299 -11.20 0.65 0.50
CA HIS A 299 -12.48 0.28 1.12
C HIS A 299 -13.49 -0.32 0.12
N ASN A 300 -13.46 0.12 -1.14
CA ASN A 300 -14.32 -0.38 -2.23
C ASN A 300 -13.54 -1.23 -3.26
N GLY A 301 -12.38 -1.79 -2.87
CA GLY A 301 -11.48 -2.53 -3.76
C GLY A 301 -10.41 -1.67 -4.44
N SER A 302 -9.48 -2.28 -5.15
CA SER A 302 -8.41 -1.59 -5.85
C SER A 302 -8.51 -1.79 -7.36
N PRO A 303 -8.46 -0.72 -8.18
CA PRO A 303 -8.36 -0.82 -9.63
C PRO A 303 -7.19 -1.71 -10.09
N LEU A 304 -6.12 -1.78 -9.31
CA LEU A 304 -4.97 -2.66 -9.51
C LEU A 304 -5.37 -4.15 -9.54
N ALA A 305 -6.29 -4.55 -8.65
CA ALA A 305 -6.73 -5.95 -8.52
C ALA A 305 -7.54 -6.43 -9.73
N ASN A 306 -8.18 -5.50 -10.45
CA ASN A 306 -8.97 -5.79 -11.66
C ASN A 306 -8.08 -6.19 -12.85
N ILE A 307 -6.78 -5.87 -12.82
CA ILE A 307 -5.84 -6.18 -13.89
C ILE A 307 -5.67 -7.71 -14.00
N LYS A 308 -6.14 -8.26 -15.12
CA LYS A 308 -5.90 -9.65 -15.52
C LYS A 308 -4.70 -9.68 -16.47
N LEU A 309 -3.70 -10.50 -16.17
CA LEU A 309 -2.52 -10.70 -17.02
C LEU A 309 -2.59 -12.10 -17.63
N PRO A 310 -2.46 -12.27 -18.97
CA PRO A 310 -2.50 -13.60 -19.57
C PRO A 310 -1.36 -14.48 -19.02
N LEU A 311 -1.67 -15.76 -18.74
CA LEU A 311 -0.75 -16.73 -18.11
C LEU A 311 -0.37 -16.45 -16.64
N PHE A 312 -0.99 -15.47 -15.97
CA PHE A 312 -0.83 -15.27 -14.53
C PHE A 312 -2.18 -15.37 -13.79
N GLN A 313 -2.19 -16.09 -12.68
CA GLN A 313 -3.27 -16.08 -11.70
C GLN A 313 -3.01 -15.02 -10.63
N ARG A 314 -4.05 -14.34 -10.17
CA ARG A 314 -3.95 -13.41 -9.03
C ARG A 314 -3.78 -14.20 -7.74
N SER A 315 -2.91 -13.74 -6.83
CA SER A 315 -2.86 -14.21 -5.43
C SER A 315 -4.23 -14.10 -4.75
N ILE A 316 -4.48 -14.92 -3.72
CA ILE A 316 -5.69 -14.76 -2.89
C ILE A 316 -5.76 -13.34 -2.33
N GLU A 317 -4.61 -12.80 -1.89
CA GLU A 317 -4.52 -11.46 -1.34
C GLU A 317 -4.98 -10.35 -2.30
N LEU A 318 -4.76 -10.53 -3.60
CA LEU A 318 -5.19 -9.60 -4.65
C LEU A 318 -6.63 -9.89 -5.11
N GLN A 319 -7.07 -11.16 -5.13
CA GLN A 319 -8.45 -11.53 -5.47
C GLN A 319 -9.46 -10.91 -4.49
N GLU A 320 -9.11 -10.84 -3.21
CA GLU A 320 -9.92 -10.20 -2.15
C GLU A 320 -9.99 -8.66 -2.25
N LEU A 321 -9.20 -8.04 -3.15
CA LEU A 321 -9.20 -6.60 -3.41
C LEU A 321 -9.89 -6.22 -4.73
N VAL A 322 -10.44 -7.19 -5.46
CA VAL A 322 -11.09 -6.96 -6.75
C VAL A 322 -12.38 -6.18 -6.53
N ASN A 323 -12.53 -5.08 -7.27
CA ASN A 323 -13.75 -4.29 -7.23
C ASN A 323 -14.95 -5.19 -7.55
N ASP A 324 -16.08 -4.90 -6.92
CA ASP A 324 -17.36 -5.57 -7.19
C ASP A 324 -17.38 -7.07 -6.85
N THR A 325 -16.39 -7.55 -6.09
CA THR A 325 -16.55 -8.82 -5.34
C THR A 325 -17.59 -8.66 -4.24
N GLN A 326 -18.48 -9.63 -4.11
CA GLN A 326 -19.52 -9.63 -3.08
C GLN A 326 -18.92 -9.52 -1.67
N ASP A 327 -17.73 -10.10 -1.44
CA ASP A 327 -17.06 -10.07 -0.14
C ASP A 327 -16.61 -8.69 0.30
N ILE A 328 -15.93 -7.91 -0.55
CA ILE A 328 -15.44 -6.57 -0.14
C ILE A 328 -16.60 -5.58 -0.01
N GLN A 329 -17.60 -5.66 -0.89
CA GLN A 329 -18.80 -4.83 -0.83
C GLN A 329 -19.66 -5.18 0.40
N LYS A 330 -19.81 -6.48 0.74
CA LYS A 330 -20.48 -6.91 1.98
C LYS A 330 -19.73 -6.41 3.21
N LEU A 331 -18.40 -6.60 3.26
CA LEU A 331 -17.59 -6.13 4.38
C LEU A 331 -17.70 -4.61 4.57
N GLN A 332 -17.64 -3.84 3.48
CA GLN A 332 -17.80 -2.39 3.53
C GLN A 332 -19.20 -1.99 4.02
N LYS A 333 -20.26 -2.62 3.51
CA LYS A 333 -21.64 -2.36 3.95
C LYS A 333 -21.83 -2.65 5.43
N THR A 334 -21.49 -3.86 5.88
CA THR A 334 -21.65 -4.27 7.29
C THR A 334 -20.79 -3.42 8.23
N PHE A 335 -19.57 -3.04 7.81
CA PHE A 335 -18.74 -2.11 8.58
C PHE A 335 -19.39 -0.71 8.68
N HIS A 336 -19.94 -0.19 7.59
CA HIS A 336 -20.62 1.11 7.58
C HIS A 336 -21.88 1.10 8.48
N GLU A 337 -22.69 0.04 8.41
CA GLU A 337 -23.85 -0.17 9.30
C GLU A 337 -23.45 -0.20 10.78
N MET A 338 -22.36 -0.90 11.11
CA MET A 338 -21.80 -0.97 12.47
C MET A 338 -21.28 0.40 12.96
N MET A 339 -20.65 1.21 12.11
CA MET A 339 -20.19 2.56 12.48
C MET A 339 -21.36 3.55 12.65
N ASN A 340 -22.48 3.37 11.95
CA ASN A 340 -23.68 4.19 12.14
C ASN A 340 -24.33 4.00 13.52
N VAL A 341 -24.13 2.82 14.14
CA VAL A 341 -24.50 2.52 15.54
C VAL A 341 -23.42 3.04 16.50
N ASN A 342 -22.15 2.83 16.19
CA ASN A 342 -21.01 3.19 17.06
C ASN A 342 -20.44 4.58 16.72
N ARG A 343 -21.29 5.62 16.78
CA ARG A 343 -20.93 6.99 16.39
C ARG A 343 -19.84 7.65 17.24
N GLN A 344 -19.58 7.11 18.42
CA GLN A 344 -18.50 7.53 19.33
C GLN A 344 -17.09 7.15 18.82
N ILE A 345 -16.98 6.29 17.78
CA ILE A 345 -15.69 5.91 17.20
C ILE A 345 -15.19 7.01 16.27
N GLN A 346 -14.10 7.68 16.64
CA GLN A 346 -13.48 8.68 15.77
C GLN A 346 -12.74 8.00 14.61
N VAL A 347 -13.08 8.36 13.37
CA VAL A 347 -12.45 7.81 12.16
C VAL A 347 -11.77 8.90 11.35
N LYS A 348 -10.48 8.73 11.05
CA LYS A 348 -9.70 9.61 10.17
C LYS A 348 -9.03 8.80 9.05
N SER A 349 -9.07 9.32 7.83
CA SER A 349 -8.58 8.63 6.63
C SER A 349 -7.66 9.52 5.79
N PHE A 350 -6.51 8.99 5.41
CA PHE A 350 -5.53 9.65 4.52
C PHE A 350 -5.51 8.95 3.16
N ILE A 351 -5.60 9.73 2.07
CA ILE A 351 -5.56 9.22 0.69
C ILE A 351 -4.26 9.69 0.02
N GLU A 352 -3.62 8.80 -0.75
CA GLU A 352 -2.50 9.17 -1.62
C GLU A 352 -2.98 9.99 -2.85
N THR A 353 -2.35 11.13 -3.11
CA THR A 353 -2.63 11.93 -4.31
C THR A 353 -1.53 11.84 -5.37
N LYS A 354 -0.38 11.20 -5.09
CA LYS A 354 0.66 10.89 -6.09
C LYS A 354 0.59 9.43 -6.56
N LEU A 355 0.98 9.20 -7.81
CA LEU A 355 1.13 7.86 -8.37
C LEU A 355 2.27 7.12 -7.66
N THR A 356 2.09 5.81 -7.47
CA THR A 356 3.08 4.93 -6.85
C THR A 356 3.83 4.17 -7.92
N LEU A 357 5.16 4.21 -7.90
CA LEU A 357 5.97 3.38 -8.78
C LEU A 357 5.85 1.91 -8.38
N MET A 358 5.16 1.13 -9.21
CA MET A 358 5.14 -0.33 -9.16
C MET A 358 6.10 -0.88 -10.22
N LYS A 359 7.35 -1.05 -9.82
CA LYS A 359 8.44 -1.61 -10.64
C LYS A 359 8.74 -0.73 -11.85
N LEU A 360 8.00 -0.89 -12.95
CA LEU A 360 8.15 -0.13 -14.20
C LEU A 360 6.98 0.83 -14.47
N ILE A 361 5.85 0.71 -13.76
CA ILE A 361 4.62 1.44 -14.06
C ILE A 361 4.23 2.32 -12.86
N TYR A 362 3.94 3.59 -13.12
CA TYR A 362 3.32 4.48 -12.12
C TYR A 362 1.81 4.24 -12.10
N LEU A 363 1.30 3.75 -10.97
CA LEU A 363 -0.11 3.41 -10.80
C LEU A 363 -0.70 4.13 -9.59
N ARG A 364 -1.96 4.54 -9.69
CA ARG A 364 -2.76 4.92 -8.53
C ARG A 364 -3.27 3.64 -7.88
N ILE A 365 -2.78 3.32 -6.68
CA ILE A 365 -3.10 2.05 -6.02
C ILE A 365 -4.53 2.07 -5.48
N VAL A 366 -4.95 3.19 -4.89
CA VAL A 366 -6.33 3.42 -4.46
C VAL A 366 -6.87 4.70 -5.10
N SER A 367 -8.02 4.60 -5.75
CA SER A 367 -8.77 5.76 -6.24
C SER A 367 -9.41 6.50 -5.06
N ILE A 368 -9.69 7.80 -5.22
CA ILE A 368 -10.32 8.59 -4.15
C ILE A 368 -11.68 7.97 -3.76
N GLN A 369 -12.46 7.51 -4.74
CA GLN A 369 -13.75 6.85 -4.51
C GLN A 369 -13.65 5.51 -3.75
N SER A 370 -12.48 4.87 -3.72
CA SER A 370 -12.26 3.65 -2.92
C SER A 370 -11.58 3.93 -1.58
N ALA A 371 -10.80 5.00 -1.49
CA ALA A 371 -10.14 5.39 -0.24
C ALA A 371 -11.05 6.17 0.72
N ASP A 372 -12.23 6.60 0.26
CA ASP A 372 -13.28 7.19 1.11
C ASP A 372 -14.16 6.10 1.74
N PRO A 373 -14.20 5.94 3.09
CA PRO A 373 -15.09 4.98 3.75
C PRO A 373 -16.57 5.43 3.79
N GLY A 374 -16.86 6.70 3.47
CA GLY A 374 -18.19 7.30 3.52
C GLY A 374 -18.54 8.01 4.83
N PHE A 375 -17.63 8.04 5.82
CA PHE A 375 -17.80 8.66 7.14
C PHE A 375 -16.44 9.08 7.71
N GLY A 376 -16.46 9.89 8.78
CA GLY A 376 -15.23 10.44 9.38
C GLY A 376 -14.54 11.48 8.51
N ASP A 377 -13.34 11.89 8.94
CA ASP A 377 -12.53 12.89 8.25
C ASP A 377 -11.71 12.26 7.11
N LEU A 378 -11.59 12.98 5.99
CA LEU A 378 -10.86 12.52 4.81
C LEU A 378 -9.85 13.57 4.34
N TYR A 379 -8.56 13.22 4.31
CA TYR A 379 -7.46 14.11 3.93
C TYR A 379 -6.71 13.59 2.72
N GLY A 380 -6.50 14.44 1.71
CA GLY A 380 -5.73 14.11 0.49
C GLY A 380 -4.28 14.54 0.64
N VAL A 381 -3.34 13.61 0.70
CA VAL A 381 -1.94 13.89 1.03
C VAL A 381 -1.03 13.73 -0.20
N PRO A 382 -0.13 14.68 -0.52
CA PRO A 382 0.74 14.65 -1.70
C PRO A 382 1.93 13.70 -1.54
N LEU A 383 1.64 12.43 -1.25
CA LEU A 383 2.55 11.29 -1.16
C LEU A 383 2.03 10.15 -2.03
N ASP A 384 2.88 9.15 -2.24
CA ASP A 384 2.52 7.87 -2.84
C ASP A 384 2.04 6.85 -1.77
N HIS A 385 1.46 5.75 -2.23
CA HIS A 385 0.89 4.69 -1.39
C HIS A 385 1.91 3.97 -0.48
N ARG A 386 3.22 4.05 -0.78
CA ARG A 386 4.29 3.47 0.06
C ARG A 386 4.76 4.44 1.14
N ASN A 387 4.66 5.75 0.92
CA ASN A 387 5.15 6.80 1.80
C ASN A 387 4.06 7.42 2.69
N ILE A 388 2.78 7.27 2.33
CA ILE A 388 1.62 7.77 3.08
C ILE A 388 1.54 7.33 4.55
N CYS A 389 2.09 6.16 4.89
CA CYS A 389 2.14 5.59 6.25
C CYS A 389 3.50 5.80 6.96
N LYS A 390 4.36 6.66 6.39
CA LYS A 390 5.74 6.90 6.83
C LYS A 390 5.93 8.39 7.13
N PRO A 391 5.52 8.89 8.30
CA PRO A 391 5.73 10.29 8.66
C PRO A 391 7.22 10.62 8.69
N LYS A 392 7.59 11.84 8.25
CA LYS A 392 9.00 12.24 8.09
C LYS A 392 9.72 12.48 9.42
N ASN A 393 8.98 12.95 10.42
CA ASN A 393 9.42 13.31 11.77
C ASN A 393 8.18 13.38 12.69
N ARG A 394 8.39 13.60 14.00
CA ARG A 394 7.31 13.79 14.98
C ARG A 394 6.41 14.99 14.68
N ASN A 395 6.87 16.00 13.95
CA ASN A 395 6.06 17.17 13.59
C ASN A 395 5.24 16.97 12.30
N CYS A 396 5.32 15.78 11.68
CA CYS A 396 4.62 15.49 10.44
C CYS A 396 3.12 15.31 10.68
N PHE A 397 2.29 15.99 9.87
CA PHE A 397 0.82 15.92 9.88
C PHE A 397 0.25 14.51 10.07
N LEU A 398 0.77 13.53 9.31
CA LEU A 398 0.32 12.13 9.37
C LEU A 398 0.45 11.48 10.75
N TYR A 399 1.48 11.88 11.51
CA TYR A 399 1.74 11.42 12.87
C TYR A 399 0.96 12.26 13.89
N GLN A 400 0.97 13.58 13.73
CA GLN A 400 0.28 14.52 14.61
C GLN A 400 -1.23 14.28 14.66
N GLU A 401 -1.88 13.92 13.55
CA GLU A 401 -3.32 13.59 13.57
C GLU A 401 -3.65 12.32 14.38
N LEU A 402 -2.72 11.36 14.48
CA LEU A 402 -2.86 10.18 15.36
C LEU A 402 -2.62 10.57 16.83
N VAL A 403 -1.59 11.37 17.11
CA VAL A 403 -1.31 11.88 18.46
C VAL A 403 -2.49 12.71 18.99
N ASN A 404 -3.06 13.58 18.16
CA ASN A 404 -4.23 14.40 18.49
C ASN A 404 -5.48 13.54 18.73
N MET A 405 -5.72 12.51 17.91
CA MET A 405 -6.79 11.52 18.13
C MET A 405 -6.64 10.86 19.51
N ILE A 406 -5.47 10.29 19.81
CA ILE A 406 -5.19 9.62 21.08
C ILE A 406 -5.38 10.56 22.28
N GLN A 407 -4.96 11.82 22.17
CA GLN A 407 -5.10 12.81 23.24
C GLN A 407 -6.54 13.28 23.45
N SER A 408 -7.31 13.51 22.38
CA SER A 408 -8.74 13.84 22.50
C SER A 408 -9.55 12.70 23.14
N LEU A 409 -9.29 11.44 22.73
CA LEU A 409 -9.94 10.27 23.32
C LEU A 409 -9.57 10.08 24.81
N LYS A 410 -8.34 10.44 25.21
CA LYS A 410 -7.94 10.46 26.63
C LYS A 410 -8.78 11.44 27.44
N GLN A 411 -9.05 12.64 26.92
CA GLN A 411 -9.82 13.67 27.62
C GLN A 411 -11.27 13.21 27.84
N SER A 412 -11.94 12.72 26.79
CA SER A 412 -13.33 12.22 26.90
C SER A 412 -13.48 11.04 27.88
N THR A 413 -12.46 10.19 28.01
CA THR A 413 -12.49 9.06 28.97
C THR A 413 -12.40 9.55 30.43
N VAL A 414 -11.72 10.67 30.69
CA VAL A 414 -11.67 11.28 32.04
C VAL A 414 -13.02 11.93 32.36
N GLU A 415 -13.65 12.61 31.40
CA GLU A 415 -14.98 13.22 31.56
C GLU A 415 -16.10 12.19 31.76
N GLU A 416 -15.98 10.96 31.20
CA GLU A 416 -16.92 9.84 31.47
C GLU A 416 -16.79 9.26 32.91
N THR A 417 -15.80 9.66 33.72
CA THR A 417 -15.49 9.05 35.04
C THR A 417 -15.55 10.00 36.24
N VAL A 418 -16.02 11.24 36.04
CA VAL A 418 -16.25 12.26 37.09
C VAL A 418 -17.74 12.59 37.18
#